data_AF-A0AAW0FY95-F1
#
_entry.id   AF-A0AAW0FY95-F1
#
_cell.length_a   1.000
_cell.length_b   1.000
_cell.length_c   1.000
_cell.angle_alpha   90.00
_cell.angle_beta   90.00
_cell.angle_gamma   90.00
#
_symmetry.space_group_name_H-M   'P 1'
#
loop_
_entity.id
_entity.type
_entity.pdbx_description
1 polymer ?
#
loop_
_entity_poly.entity_id
_entity_poly.type
_entity_poly.pdbx_seq_one_letter_code
_entity_poly.pdbx_strand_id
1 'polypeptide(L)'
;MGTAESSTFLAAEPQKKRLKNKSLHSALSSVNMVGLGLATKFLVTYSAVAGFFAQDSASVNSTALGAIPPRFGLLDDAAGHWTRFKLNVTHLNAHASHGTSYKVFFLGRHGQGYHNVAESTYGTTAWDDHWSKLTGDGNITWGPDALLTPTGETQAAGARTAWKKELADGVPLPTKFISSPLRRALDTWKITFAEAPKGEKPVLELNRRKALIYENAREMYGVHTCDERSNKTTLVNLYPRQTYTFESPFPEQDPLWDADVRESSAHVVERALTILDKAFQSSDTYISITAHSGFITGFLTAIGHPKYSLPTGGMIPVVVKVSRTSS
;
A
#
# COMPACT_ATOMS: atom_id res chain seq x y z
N MET A 1 25.77 -75.03 19.51
CA MET A 1 24.78 -74.49 20.46
C MET A 1 24.63 -73.00 20.17
N GLY A 2 23.38 -72.56 19.93
CA GLY A 2 22.90 -71.15 19.89
C GLY A 2 23.25 -70.35 18.63
N THR A 3 22.46 -70.33 17.54
CA THR A 3 21.24 -69.53 17.23
C THR A 3 21.44 -68.01 17.30
N ALA A 4 21.48 -67.35 16.13
CA ALA A 4 20.45 -66.42 15.60
C ALA A 4 20.63 -64.98 16.15
N GLU A 5 20.51 -63.87 15.42
CA GLU A 5 19.76 -63.59 14.20
C GLU A 5 20.28 -62.27 13.59
N SER A 6 20.12 -62.14 12.27
CA SER A 6 20.47 -60.99 11.44
C SER A 6 19.46 -59.85 11.54
N SER A 7 19.91 -58.58 11.57
CA SER A 7 19.14 -57.49 10.95
C SER A 7 20.07 -56.40 10.40
N THR A 8 20.07 -56.26 9.09
CA THR A 8 20.69 -55.18 8.33
C THR A 8 19.63 -54.13 8.05
N PHE A 9 19.77 -52.94 8.64
CA PHE A 9 18.95 -51.78 8.30
C PHE A 9 19.56 -51.08 7.07
N LEU A 10 18.91 -51.25 5.92
CA LEU A 10 19.13 -50.44 4.72
C LEU A 10 18.39 -49.11 4.86
N ALA A 11 19.13 -48.01 4.70
CA ALA A 11 18.59 -46.66 4.64
C ALA A 11 17.74 -46.48 3.36
N ALA A 12 16.48 -46.08 3.53
CA ALA A 12 15.58 -45.76 2.43
C ALA A 12 15.63 -44.26 2.11
N GLU A 13 15.99 -43.94 0.87
CA GLU A 13 15.90 -42.61 0.25
C GLU A 13 14.43 -42.22 0.01
N PRO A 14 13.99 -40.98 0.33
CA PRO A 14 12.64 -40.56 0.02
C PRO A 14 12.53 -40.11 -1.44
N GLN A 15 11.86 -40.92 -2.27
CA GLN A 15 11.45 -40.54 -3.61
C GLN A 15 10.42 -39.39 -3.59
N LYS A 16 10.83 -38.22 -4.10
CA LYS A 16 9.90 -37.12 -4.44
C LYS A 16 9.02 -37.56 -5.61
N LYS A 17 7.75 -37.87 -5.35
CA LYS A 17 6.72 -38.04 -6.39
C LYS A 17 6.47 -36.69 -7.08
N ARG A 18 6.94 -36.60 -8.33
CA ARG A 18 6.68 -35.52 -9.29
C ARG A 18 5.24 -35.68 -9.79
N LEU A 19 4.30 -34.89 -9.27
CA LEU A 19 2.93 -34.82 -9.80
C LEU A 19 2.96 -34.16 -11.18
N LYS A 20 2.68 -34.96 -12.21
CA LYS A 20 2.48 -34.50 -13.59
C LYS A 20 1.09 -33.86 -13.67
N ASN A 21 1.02 -32.55 -13.90
CA ASN A 21 -0.21 -31.86 -14.26
C ASN A 21 -0.73 -32.40 -15.60
N LYS A 22 -1.83 -33.16 -15.55
CA LYS A 22 -2.65 -33.48 -16.73
C LYS A 22 -3.78 -32.47 -16.82
N SER A 23 -3.86 -31.81 -17.97
CA SER A 23 -5.00 -31.05 -18.46
C SER A 23 -6.31 -31.82 -18.29
N LEU A 24 -7.32 -31.16 -17.71
CA LEU A 24 -8.70 -31.64 -17.68
C LEU A 24 -9.63 -30.49 -18.10
N HIS A 25 -10.10 -30.58 -19.35
CA HIS A 25 -11.25 -29.86 -19.84
C HIS A 25 -12.55 -30.55 -19.40
N SER A 26 -13.55 -29.70 -19.18
CA SER A 26 -15.01 -29.91 -19.17
C SER A 26 -15.62 -30.94 -18.21
N ALA A 27 -16.34 -30.42 -17.21
CA ALA A 27 -17.70 -30.88 -16.88
C ALA A 27 -18.41 -29.78 -16.07
N LEU A 28 -19.20 -28.94 -16.75
CA LEU A 28 -20.21 -28.09 -16.13
C LEU A 28 -21.37 -29.00 -15.72
N SER A 29 -21.59 -29.17 -14.41
CA SER A 29 -22.85 -29.67 -13.87
C SER A 29 -23.58 -28.50 -13.23
N SER A 30 -24.65 -28.08 -13.90
CA SER A 30 -25.61 -27.06 -13.49
C SER A 30 -26.44 -27.55 -12.31
N VAL A 31 -26.25 -26.94 -11.14
CA VAL A 31 -27.26 -26.95 -10.06
C VAL A 31 -27.94 -25.58 -10.06
N ASN A 32 -29.17 -25.56 -10.56
CA ASN A 32 -30.08 -24.42 -10.49
C ASN A 32 -30.56 -24.27 -9.04
N MET A 33 -30.12 -23.22 -8.35
CA MET A 33 -30.88 -22.63 -7.25
C MET A 33 -31.44 -21.29 -7.73
N VAL A 34 -32.74 -21.29 -8.01
CA VAL A 34 -33.52 -20.09 -8.29
C VAL A 34 -33.68 -19.30 -6.99
N GLY A 35 -32.84 -18.29 -6.82
CA GLY A 35 -33.08 -17.17 -5.92
C GLY A 35 -33.39 -15.94 -6.77
N LEU A 36 -34.68 -15.60 -6.90
CA LEU A 36 -35.13 -14.42 -7.62
C LEU A 36 -34.78 -13.16 -6.81
N GLY A 37 -33.60 -12.59 -7.09
CA GLY A 37 -33.28 -11.22 -6.79
C GLY A 37 -32.54 -10.66 -8.00
N LEU A 38 -33.17 -9.76 -8.77
CA LEU A 38 -32.44 -8.97 -9.74
C LEU A 38 -31.47 -8.08 -8.94
N ALA A 39 -30.24 -8.56 -8.75
CA ALA A 39 -29.15 -7.70 -8.32
C ALA A 39 -28.87 -6.75 -9.50
N THR A 40 -29.36 -5.51 -9.40
CA THR A 40 -28.97 -4.45 -10.32
C THR A 40 -27.45 -4.36 -10.30
N LYS A 41 -26.80 -4.78 -11.40
CA LYS A 41 -25.36 -4.61 -11.53
C LYS A 41 -25.10 -3.13 -11.73
N PHE A 42 -24.29 -2.54 -10.87
CA PHE A 42 -23.81 -1.18 -11.07
C PHE A 42 -22.44 -1.26 -11.72
N LEU A 43 -22.24 -0.53 -12.81
CA LEU A 43 -20.90 -0.22 -13.27
C LEU A 43 -20.31 0.84 -12.34
N VAL A 44 -19.22 0.50 -11.66
CA VAL A 44 -18.48 1.40 -10.76
C VAL A 44 -17.22 1.86 -11.47
N THR A 45 -17.06 3.18 -11.59
CA THR A 45 -15.86 3.80 -12.19
C THR A 45 -15.24 4.78 -11.21
N TYR A 46 -13.91 4.78 -11.15
CA TYR A 46 -13.12 5.73 -10.38
C TYR A 46 -12.36 6.67 -11.32
N SER A 47 -12.29 7.95 -10.96
CA SER A 47 -11.54 8.94 -11.75
C SER A 47 -10.90 9.99 -10.85
N ALA A 48 -9.69 10.42 -11.19
CA ALA A 48 -9.03 11.56 -10.57
C ALA A 48 -9.75 12.85 -10.98
N VAL A 49 -9.91 13.77 -10.02
CA VAL A 49 -10.39 15.12 -10.27
C VAL A 49 -9.20 16.06 -10.20
N ALA A 50 -8.75 16.52 -11.36
CA ALA A 50 -7.60 17.40 -11.51
C ALA A 50 -7.91 18.85 -11.12
N GLY A 51 -6.86 19.65 -10.97
CA GLY A 51 -6.93 21.10 -10.75
C GLY A 51 -6.82 21.52 -9.28
N PHE A 52 -6.53 20.58 -8.38
CA PHE A 52 -6.29 20.87 -6.97
C PHE A 52 -4.80 20.87 -6.65
N PHE A 53 -4.05 19.92 -7.20
CA PHE A 53 -2.66 19.68 -6.84
C PHE A 53 -1.75 19.80 -8.05
N ALA A 54 -0.53 20.30 -7.86
CA ALA A 54 0.48 20.41 -8.92
C ALA A 54 0.79 19.04 -9.56
N GLN A 55 0.65 17.96 -8.79
CA GLN A 55 0.82 16.58 -9.21
C GLN A 55 -0.24 16.13 -10.23
N ASP A 56 -1.37 16.82 -10.34
CA ASP A 56 -2.44 16.50 -11.31
C ASP A 56 -2.01 16.74 -12.77
N SER A 57 -0.95 17.53 -12.99
CA SER A 57 -0.47 17.86 -14.34
C SER A 57 0.42 16.78 -14.92
N ALA A 58 0.09 16.31 -16.14
CA ALA A 58 0.93 15.35 -16.87
C ALA A 58 2.31 15.88 -17.27
N SER A 59 2.51 17.21 -17.25
CA SER A 59 3.79 17.84 -17.59
C SER A 59 4.66 18.15 -16.37
N VAL A 60 4.21 17.80 -15.16
CA VAL A 60 4.96 18.11 -13.93
C VAL A 60 6.23 17.29 -13.86
N ASN A 61 7.35 17.95 -13.54
CA ASN A 61 8.59 17.26 -13.22
C ASN A 61 8.57 16.87 -11.74
N SER A 62 8.27 15.60 -11.44
CA SER A 62 8.14 15.13 -10.05
C SER A 62 9.44 15.24 -9.25
N THR A 63 10.60 15.12 -9.91
CA THR A 63 11.90 15.32 -9.26
C THR A 63 12.11 16.77 -8.83
N ALA A 64 11.75 17.73 -9.70
CA ALA A 64 11.85 19.15 -9.39
C ALA A 64 10.84 19.59 -8.31
N LEU A 65 9.64 18.99 -8.32
CA LEU A 65 8.61 19.26 -7.31
C LEU A 65 8.99 18.70 -5.93
N GLY A 66 9.79 17.63 -5.91
CA GLY A 66 10.31 17.00 -4.70
C GLY A 66 9.34 16.03 -4.03
N ALA A 67 9.77 15.45 -2.90
CA ALA A 67 9.01 14.44 -2.17
C ALA A 67 7.74 15.01 -1.52
N ILE A 68 7.85 16.20 -0.92
CA ILE A 68 6.78 16.88 -0.19
C ILE A 68 6.81 18.37 -0.54
N PRO A 69 6.14 18.79 -1.64
CA PRO A 69 6.03 20.21 -1.97
C PRO A 69 5.23 20.99 -0.91
N PRO A 70 5.37 22.33 -0.86
CA PRO A 70 4.54 23.18 0.02
C PRO A 70 3.05 22.88 -0.14
N ARG A 71 2.27 22.87 0.96
CA ARG A 71 0.84 22.54 0.95
C ARG A 71 0.52 21.19 0.31
N PHE A 72 1.47 20.24 0.38
CA PHE A 72 1.39 18.96 -0.32
C PHE A 72 1.12 19.11 -1.83
N GLY A 73 1.45 20.27 -2.42
CA GLY A 73 1.24 20.58 -3.82
C GLY A 73 -0.08 21.25 -4.13
N LEU A 74 -0.89 21.64 -3.14
CA LEU A 74 -2.12 22.40 -3.36
C LEU A 74 -1.82 23.68 -4.14
N LEU A 75 -2.49 23.85 -5.27
CA LEU A 75 -2.31 24.96 -6.20
C LEU A 75 -2.76 26.30 -5.62
N ASP A 76 -3.84 26.29 -4.83
CA ASP A 76 -4.31 27.47 -4.11
C ASP A 76 -3.29 27.86 -3.04
N ASP A 77 -2.67 29.03 -3.20
CA ASP A 77 -1.65 29.57 -2.31
C ASP A 77 -2.16 30.78 -1.48
N ALA A 78 -3.40 31.21 -1.69
CA ALA A 78 -3.96 32.33 -0.98
C ALA A 78 -4.27 31.98 0.50
N ALA A 79 -4.37 32.99 1.35
CA ALA A 79 -4.70 32.81 2.77
C ALA A 79 -6.00 32.00 2.94
N GLY A 80 -6.00 30.96 3.77
CA GLY A 80 -7.16 30.07 3.95
C GLY A 80 -7.34 28.99 2.87
N HIS A 81 -6.30 28.67 2.10
CA HIS A 81 -6.31 27.66 1.03
C HIS A 81 -6.88 26.30 1.46
N TRP A 82 -6.52 25.77 2.64
CA TRP A 82 -7.09 24.50 3.10
C TRP A 82 -8.56 24.59 3.46
N THR A 83 -9.03 25.74 3.96
CA THR A 83 -10.46 25.97 4.19
C THR A 83 -11.22 25.98 2.87
N ARG A 84 -10.72 26.68 1.85
CA ARG A 84 -11.32 26.66 0.50
C ARG A 84 -11.27 25.28 -0.12
N PHE A 85 -10.18 24.54 0.02
CA PHE A 85 -10.07 23.16 -0.43
C PHE A 85 -11.18 22.27 0.19
N LYS A 86 -11.37 22.34 1.52
CA LYS A 86 -12.44 21.62 2.21
C LYS A 86 -13.82 22.03 1.70
N LEU A 87 -14.07 23.33 1.51
CA LEU A 87 -15.32 23.83 0.95
C LEU A 87 -15.57 23.31 -0.47
N ASN A 88 -14.54 23.25 -1.32
CA ASN A 88 -14.64 22.69 -2.66
C ASN A 88 -15.00 21.20 -2.64
N VAL A 89 -14.37 20.40 -1.78
CA VAL A 89 -14.73 18.97 -1.63
C VAL A 89 -16.15 18.79 -1.10
N THR A 90 -16.59 19.62 -0.15
CA THR A 90 -17.97 19.64 0.33
C THR A 90 -18.95 20.04 -0.79
N HIS A 91 -18.62 21.06 -1.57
CA HIS A 91 -19.42 21.53 -2.69
C HIS A 91 -19.56 20.46 -3.78
N LEU A 92 -18.47 19.75 -4.12
CA LEU A 92 -18.48 18.63 -5.06
C LEU A 92 -19.46 17.53 -4.62
N ASN A 93 -19.46 17.18 -3.33
CA ASN A 93 -20.38 16.17 -2.80
C ASN A 93 -21.83 16.67 -2.71
N ALA A 94 -22.06 17.93 -2.33
CA ALA A 94 -23.40 18.51 -2.22
C ALA A 94 -24.13 18.62 -3.59
N HIS A 95 -23.37 18.76 -4.68
CA HIS A 95 -23.88 18.84 -6.04
C HIS A 95 -23.63 17.56 -6.85
N ALA A 96 -23.25 16.46 -6.19
CA ALA A 96 -23.04 15.19 -6.86
C ALA A 96 -24.39 14.61 -7.33
N SER A 97 -24.44 14.10 -8.56
CA SER A 97 -25.59 13.34 -9.03
C SER A 97 -25.74 12.05 -8.24
N HIS A 98 -26.93 11.45 -8.28
CA HIS A 98 -27.17 10.14 -7.66
C HIS A 98 -26.10 9.11 -8.11
N GLY A 99 -25.57 8.35 -7.15
CA GLY A 99 -24.50 7.37 -7.40
C GLY A 99 -23.09 7.96 -7.54
N THR A 100 -22.92 9.28 -7.43
CA THR A 100 -21.60 9.97 -7.47
C THR A 100 -21.20 10.49 -6.10
N SER A 101 -19.92 10.38 -5.75
CA SER A 101 -19.34 11.06 -4.59
C SER A 101 -17.83 11.25 -4.74
N TYR A 102 -17.26 12.09 -3.88
CA TYR A 102 -15.86 12.51 -3.96
C TYR A 102 -15.15 12.31 -2.63
N LYS A 103 -13.93 11.76 -2.68
CA LYS A 103 -13.05 11.55 -1.53
C LYS A 103 -11.64 12.04 -1.85
N VAL A 104 -10.86 12.30 -0.80
CA VAL A 104 -9.47 12.74 -0.91
C VAL A 104 -8.56 11.69 -0.30
N PHE A 105 -7.55 11.27 -1.06
CA PHE A 105 -6.56 10.31 -0.64
C PHE A 105 -5.19 10.97 -0.54
N PHE A 106 -4.55 10.87 0.62
CA PHE A 106 -3.15 11.23 0.85
C PHE A 106 -2.31 9.96 0.72
N LEU A 107 -1.70 9.75 -0.44
CA LEU A 107 -0.88 8.57 -0.73
C LEU A 107 0.58 8.87 -0.35
N GLY A 108 1.09 8.18 0.68
CA GLY A 108 2.46 8.31 1.15
C GLY A 108 3.31 7.14 0.72
N ARG A 109 4.45 7.38 0.04
CA ARG A 109 5.46 6.34 -0.18
C ARG A 109 6.32 6.20 1.08
N HIS A 110 6.63 4.98 1.47
CA HIS A 110 7.56 4.72 2.57
C HIS A 110 8.89 5.49 2.40
N GLY A 111 9.56 5.83 3.50
CA GLY A 111 10.93 6.36 3.48
C GLY A 111 11.93 5.34 2.90
N GLN A 112 13.13 5.78 2.54
CA GLN A 112 14.17 4.93 1.96
C GLN A 112 14.42 3.67 2.82
N GLY A 113 14.20 2.50 2.24
CA GLY A 113 14.57 1.21 2.82
C GLY A 113 15.89 0.70 2.29
N TYR A 114 16.46 -0.32 2.94
CA TYR A 114 17.72 -0.93 2.49
C TYR A 114 17.64 -1.50 1.07
N HIS A 115 16.47 -1.97 0.63
CA HIS A 115 16.26 -2.39 -0.76
C HIS A 115 16.43 -1.24 -1.76
N ASN A 116 16.07 0.00 -1.41
CA ASN A 116 16.28 1.15 -2.29
C ASN A 116 17.77 1.51 -2.39
N VAL A 117 18.52 1.35 -1.30
CA VAL A 117 19.98 1.54 -1.29
C VAL A 117 20.63 0.50 -2.19
N ALA A 118 20.23 -0.76 -2.06
CA ALA A 118 20.73 -1.85 -2.88
C ALA A 118 20.40 -1.64 -4.37
N GLU A 119 19.15 -1.35 -4.72
CA GLU A 119 18.75 -1.04 -6.10
C GLU A 119 19.56 0.13 -6.67
N SER A 120 19.74 1.21 -5.91
CA SER A 120 20.55 2.36 -6.35
C SER A 120 22.03 2.02 -6.50
N THR A 121 22.56 1.07 -5.73
CA THR A 121 23.97 0.68 -5.73
C THR A 121 24.28 -0.24 -6.92
N TYR A 122 23.40 -1.21 -7.15
CA TYR A 122 23.61 -2.25 -8.17
C TYR A 122 22.99 -1.89 -9.53
N GLY A 123 22.08 -0.93 -9.57
CA GLY A 123 21.29 -0.56 -10.74
C GLY A 123 20.11 -1.51 -10.96
N THR A 124 19.02 -0.98 -11.51
CA THR A 124 17.73 -1.69 -11.66
C THR A 124 17.87 -3.04 -12.38
N THR A 125 18.65 -3.13 -13.46
CA THR A 125 18.81 -4.39 -14.20
C THR A 125 19.45 -5.49 -13.34
N ALA A 126 20.59 -5.22 -12.71
CA ALA A 126 21.25 -6.22 -11.85
C ALA A 126 20.44 -6.50 -10.58
N TRP A 127 19.70 -5.51 -10.09
CA TRP A 127 18.77 -5.67 -8.98
C TRP A 127 17.68 -6.68 -9.34
N ASP A 128 16.94 -6.47 -10.43
CA ASP A 128 15.85 -7.34 -10.85
C ASP A 128 16.34 -8.75 -11.25
N ASP A 129 17.50 -8.85 -11.90
CA ASP A 129 18.04 -10.12 -12.39
C ASP A 129 18.65 -10.99 -11.28
N HIS A 130 19.20 -10.38 -10.22
CA HIS A 130 19.99 -11.10 -9.22
C HIS A 130 19.72 -10.65 -7.78
N TRP A 131 20.00 -9.39 -7.45
CA TRP A 131 20.09 -8.98 -6.04
C TRP A 131 18.76 -8.98 -5.30
N SER A 132 17.66 -8.65 -5.98
CA SER A 132 16.33 -8.65 -5.38
C SER A 132 15.89 -10.05 -4.92
N LYS A 133 16.44 -11.11 -5.53
CA LYS A 133 16.18 -12.52 -5.21
C LYS A 133 16.96 -13.02 -4.00
N LEU A 134 17.93 -12.24 -3.54
CA LEU A 134 18.71 -12.48 -2.32
C LEU A 134 18.17 -11.63 -1.18
N THR A 135 18.58 -11.91 0.05
CA THR A 135 18.17 -11.15 1.25
C THR A 135 19.15 -10.03 1.62
N GLY A 136 20.34 -10.03 1.04
CA GLY A 136 21.41 -9.08 1.31
C GLY A 136 22.69 -9.43 0.55
N ASP A 137 23.72 -8.60 0.70
CA ASP A 137 25.06 -8.77 0.10
C ASP A 137 26.16 -9.04 1.14
N GLY A 138 25.78 -9.21 2.41
CA GLY A 138 26.69 -9.34 3.55
C GLY A 138 27.07 -8.02 4.22
N ASN A 139 26.82 -6.87 3.59
CA ASN A 139 26.98 -5.54 4.18
C ASN A 139 25.64 -4.95 4.61
N ILE A 140 24.60 -5.11 3.79
CA ILE A 140 23.24 -4.66 4.07
C ILE A 140 22.23 -5.79 3.85
N THR A 141 21.17 -5.80 4.66
CA THR A 141 20.05 -6.75 4.55
C THR A 141 18.82 -6.00 4.06
N TRP A 142 18.26 -6.43 2.93
CA TRP A 142 17.05 -5.86 2.35
C TRP A 142 15.88 -6.85 2.31
N GLY A 143 16.07 -8.10 2.70
CA GLY A 143 15.01 -9.10 2.73
C GLY A 143 15.17 -10.14 3.86
N PRO A 144 14.10 -10.84 4.22
CA PRO A 144 12.71 -10.50 3.89
C PRO A 144 12.25 -9.20 4.58
N ASP A 145 11.20 -8.59 4.05
CA ASP A 145 10.50 -7.44 4.65
C ASP A 145 11.42 -6.27 5.04
N ALA A 146 11.97 -5.60 4.03
CA ALA A 146 13.00 -4.58 4.20
C ALA A 146 12.66 -3.52 5.26
N LEU A 147 13.62 -3.20 6.12
CA LEU A 147 13.54 -2.10 7.08
C LEU A 147 13.85 -0.74 6.43
N LEU A 148 13.43 0.33 7.11
CA LEU A 148 13.90 1.69 6.81
C LEU A 148 15.40 1.82 7.12
N THR A 149 16.05 2.70 6.38
CA THR A 149 17.36 3.23 6.71
C THR A 149 17.22 4.45 7.63
N PRO A 150 18.30 4.93 8.29
CA PRO A 150 18.27 6.21 8.98
C PRO A 150 17.82 7.39 8.10
N THR A 151 18.17 7.35 6.81
CA THR A 151 17.68 8.33 5.82
C THR A 151 16.16 8.19 5.63
N GLY A 152 15.62 6.97 5.55
CA GLY A 152 14.18 6.74 5.45
C GLY A 152 13.40 7.20 6.67
N GLU A 153 13.95 7.01 7.87
CA GLU A 153 13.37 7.55 9.10
C GLU A 153 13.36 9.09 9.08
N THR A 154 14.44 9.71 8.62
CA THR A 154 14.53 11.17 8.44
C THR A 154 13.50 11.68 7.44
N GLN A 155 13.29 10.96 6.33
CA GLN A 155 12.26 11.30 5.34
C GLN A 155 10.84 11.21 5.95
N ALA A 156 10.55 10.15 6.72
CA ALA A 156 9.27 10.01 7.41
C ALA A 156 9.05 11.11 8.47
N ALA A 157 10.12 11.55 9.15
CA ALA A 157 10.10 12.69 10.05
C ALA A 157 9.88 14.03 9.31
N GLY A 158 10.42 14.16 8.09
CA GLY A 158 10.12 15.28 7.19
C GLY A 158 8.62 15.36 6.86
N ALA A 159 7.98 14.23 6.60
CA ALA A 159 6.53 14.16 6.42
C ALA A 159 5.75 14.57 7.68
N ARG A 160 6.21 14.19 8.87
CA ARG A 160 5.64 14.68 10.14
C ARG A 160 5.70 16.21 10.23
N THR A 161 6.85 16.79 9.90
CA THR A 161 7.05 18.25 9.92
C THR A 161 6.11 18.95 8.94
N ALA A 162 5.97 18.42 7.72
CA ALA A 162 5.03 18.95 6.74
C ALA A 162 3.58 18.89 7.26
N TRP A 163 3.14 17.75 7.80
CA TRP A 163 1.80 17.64 8.40
C TRP A 163 1.58 18.65 9.53
N LYS A 164 2.53 18.80 10.46
CA LYS A 164 2.42 19.78 11.55
C LYS A 164 2.27 21.21 11.02
N LYS A 165 3.06 21.57 10.01
CA LYS A 165 2.98 22.89 9.37
C LYS A 165 1.60 23.12 8.74
N GLU A 166 1.17 22.21 7.88
CA GLU A 166 -0.09 22.36 7.14
C GLU A 166 -1.32 22.23 8.06
N LEU A 167 -1.20 21.55 9.21
CA LEU A 167 -2.23 21.53 10.26
C LEU A 167 -2.43 22.89 10.93
N ALA A 168 -1.36 23.66 11.12
CA ALA A 168 -1.48 25.03 11.60
C ALA A 168 -2.27 25.92 10.61
N ASP A 169 -2.19 25.59 9.31
CA ASP A 169 -2.90 26.26 8.22
C ASP A 169 -4.26 25.62 7.88
N GLY A 170 -4.68 24.59 8.64
CA GLY A 170 -6.02 24.02 8.59
C GLY A 170 -6.24 22.90 7.57
N VAL A 171 -5.19 22.19 7.13
CA VAL A 171 -5.29 20.99 6.29
C VAL A 171 -6.29 19.98 6.89
N PRO A 172 -7.15 19.34 6.07
CA PRO A 172 -8.01 18.28 6.57
C PRO A 172 -7.19 17.07 6.98
N LEU A 173 -7.09 16.82 8.28
CA LEU A 173 -6.42 15.63 8.82
C LEU A 173 -7.24 14.36 8.48
N PRO A 174 -6.64 13.32 7.87
CA PRO A 174 -7.34 12.09 7.56
C PRO A 174 -8.03 11.46 8.77
N THR A 175 -9.23 10.91 8.56
CA THR A 175 -10.00 10.19 9.59
C THR A 175 -9.77 8.69 9.50
N LYS A 176 -9.35 8.21 8.32
CA LYS A 176 -8.98 6.82 8.08
C LYS A 176 -7.51 6.74 7.66
N PHE A 177 -6.75 5.86 8.31
CA PHE A 177 -5.38 5.54 7.94
C PHE A 177 -5.29 4.07 7.54
N ILE A 178 -4.73 3.82 6.36
CA ILE A 178 -4.43 2.50 5.82
C ILE A 178 -2.92 2.43 5.66
N SER A 179 -2.32 1.29 6.01
CA SER A 179 -0.91 1.03 5.74
C SER A 179 -0.76 -0.33 5.08
N SER A 180 0.22 -0.42 4.19
CA SER A 180 0.79 -1.71 3.81
C SER A 180 1.25 -2.48 5.05
N PRO A 181 1.20 -3.82 5.01
CA PRO A 181 1.73 -4.67 6.07
C PRO A 181 3.26 -4.77 6.12
N LEU A 182 3.99 -4.26 5.11
CA LEU A 182 5.45 -4.30 5.10
C LEU A 182 6.03 -3.29 6.09
N ARG A 183 7.06 -3.69 6.85
CA ARG A 183 7.60 -2.95 8.00
C ARG A 183 8.00 -1.52 7.67
N ARG A 184 8.67 -1.31 6.54
CA ARG A 184 9.02 0.04 6.05
C ARG A 184 7.85 1.01 5.94
N ALA A 185 6.67 0.53 5.54
CA ALA A 185 5.47 1.36 5.45
C ALA A 185 4.86 1.61 6.83
N LEU A 186 4.82 0.57 7.69
CA LEU A 186 4.34 0.68 9.07
C LEU A 186 5.18 1.68 9.88
N ASP A 187 6.51 1.59 9.79
CA ASP A 187 7.42 2.51 10.47
C ASP A 187 7.35 3.92 9.89
N THR A 188 7.17 4.06 8.57
CA THR A 188 6.92 5.38 7.98
C THR A 188 5.66 6.00 8.57
N TRP A 189 4.54 5.26 8.59
CA TRP A 189 3.29 5.76 9.18
C TRP A 189 3.47 6.12 10.67
N LYS A 190 4.18 5.27 11.43
CA LYS A 190 4.47 5.47 12.85
C LYS A 190 5.18 6.80 13.08
N ILE A 191 6.28 7.03 12.37
CA ILE A 191 7.12 8.23 12.50
C ILE A 191 6.37 9.47 12.01
N THR A 192 5.63 9.38 10.92
CA THR A 192 4.87 10.50 10.36
C THR A 192 3.73 10.95 11.27
N PHE A 193 2.96 10.02 11.82
CA PHE A 193 1.67 10.33 12.45
C PHE A 193 1.61 10.10 13.96
N ALA A 194 2.22 9.02 14.45
CA ALA A 194 1.95 8.48 15.79
C ALA A 194 3.09 8.72 16.80
N GLU A 195 4.28 9.04 16.33
CA GLU A 195 5.47 9.28 17.14
C GLU A 195 6.09 10.64 16.89
N ALA A 196 6.76 11.17 17.91
CA ALA A 196 7.53 12.40 17.86
C ALA A 196 8.72 12.30 18.83
N PRO A 197 9.79 13.08 18.62
CA PRO A 197 10.90 13.18 19.55
C PRO A 197 10.43 13.64 20.94
N LYS A 198 11.24 13.37 21.97
CA LYS A 198 10.98 13.81 23.34
C LYS A 198 10.80 15.32 23.38
N GLY A 199 9.70 15.78 23.99
CA GLY A 199 9.35 17.21 24.08
C GLY A 199 8.45 17.70 22.94
N GLU A 200 8.19 16.89 21.92
CA GLU A 200 7.26 17.21 20.84
C GLU A 200 5.97 16.38 20.92
N LYS A 201 4.89 16.94 20.38
CA LYS A 201 3.63 16.20 20.17
C LYS A 201 3.64 15.51 18.80
N PRO A 202 3.16 14.25 18.68
CA PRO A 202 2.86 13.65 17.39
C PRO A 202 1.76 14.39 16.63
N VAL A 203 1.62 14.09 15.34
CA VAL A 203 0.53 14.66 14.51
C VAL A 203 -0.84 14.18 14.98
N LEU A 204 -0.93 12.91 15.41
CA LEU A 204 -2.16 12.33 15.93
C LEU A 204 -2.17 12.29 17.45
N GLU A 205 -3.29 12.71 18.01
CA GLU A 205 -3.65 12.45 19.41
C GLU A 205 -3.77 10.94 19.66
N LEU A 206 -3.47 10.51 20.90
CA LEU A 206 -3.33 9.10 21.25
C LEU A 206 -4.53 8.24 20.83
N ASN A 207 -5.76 8.73 21.04
CA ASN A 207 -7.00 8.03 20.69
C ASN A 207 -7.23 7.90 19.18
N ARG A 208 -6.56 8.71 18.36
CA ARG A 208 -6.64 8.70 16.89
C ARG A 208 -5.49 7.93 16.22
N ARG A 209 -4.49 7.46 16.97
CA ARG A 209 -3.38 6.66 16.45
C ARG A 209 -3.86 5.26 16.10
N LYS A 210 -4.55 5.13 14.97
CA LYS A 210 -5.13 3.87 14.48
C LYS A 210 -4.84 3.70 13.00
N ALA A 211 -3.95 2.77 12.66
CA ALA A 211 -3.70 2.34 11.29
C ALA A 211 -4.40 1.01 11.01
N LEU A 212 -5.14 0.91 9.91
CA LEU A 212 -5.57 -0.36 9.36
C LEU A 212 -4.44 -0.95 8.51
N ILE A 213 -3.91 -2.08 8.93
CA ILE A 213 -2.99 -2.89 8.12
C ILE A 213 -3.82 -3.66 7.11
N TYR A 214 -3.61 -3.38 5.83
CA TYR A 214 -4.40 -3.94 4.73
C TYR A 214 -3.47 -4.49 3.64
N GLU A 215 -3.55 -5.79 3.39
CA GLU A 215 -2.70 -6.55 2.48
C GLU A 215 -2.73 -5.95 1.08
N ASN A 216 -3.91 -5.52 0.60
CA ASN A 216 -4.05 -4.90 -0.71
C ASN A 216 -3.27 -3.59 -0.88
N ALA A 217 -2.73 -2.98 0.17
CA ALA A 217 -1.86 -1.80 0.08
C ALA A 217 -0.35 -2.16 -0.05
N ARG A 218 0.01 -3.44 -0.08
CA ARG A 218 1.41 -3.90 -0.22
C ARG A 218 2.03 -3.57 -1.58
N GLU A 219 3.36 -3.57 -1.61
CA GLU A 219 4.13 -3.50 -2.86
C GLU A 219 3.86 -4.73 -3.74
N MET A 220 4.18 -4.63 -5.03
CA MET A 220 4.28 -5.80 -5.90
C MET A 220 4.98 -6.95 -5.18
N TYR A 221 4.40 -8.14 -5.18
CA TYR A 221 4.92 -9.29 -4.45
C TYR A 221 5.51 -10.37 -5.36
N GLY A 222 6.24 -11.28 -4.74
CA GLY A 222 6.97 -12.38 -5.39
C GLY A 222 8.29 -11.95 -6.02
N VAL A 223 9.19 -12.91 -6.27
CA VAL A 223 10.58 -12.79 -6.74
C VAL A 223 11.49 -11.94 -5.84
N HIS A 224 11.10 -10.71 -5.53
CA HIS A 224 11.89 -9.78 -4.71
C HIS A 224 11.66 -10.12 -3.23
N THR A 225 12.72 -10.54 -2.52
CA THR A 225 12.64 -10.93 -1.11
C THR A 225 12.28 -9.74 -0.22
N CYS A 226 12.62 -8.51 -0.61
CA CYS A 226 12.25 -7.30 0.13
C CYS A 226 10.73 -7.11 0.24
N ASP A 227 9.98 -7.75 -0.64
CA ASP A 227 8.52 -7.70 -0.68
C ASP A 227 7.88 -8.89 0.02
N GLU A 228 8.63 -9.86 0.53
CA GLU A 228 8.12 -10.96 1.37
C GLU A 228 7.74 -10.42 2.75
N ARG A 229 6.47 -10.57 3.15
CA ARG A 229 5.93 -10.01 4.40
C ARG A 229 6.37 -10.83 5.60
N SER A 230 6.79 -10.17 6.69
CA SER A 230 7.00 -10.83 7.98
C SER A 230 5.72 -11.55 8.44
N ASN A 231 5.89 -12.70 9.11
CA ASN A 231 4.73 -13.41 9.66
C ASN A 231 3.93 -12.54 10.65
N LYS A 232 2.66 -12.89 10.83
CA LYS A 232 1.72 -12.14 11.68
C LYS A 232 2.20 -12.05 13.12
N THR A 233 2.76 -13.11 13.69
CA THR A 233 3.26 -13.12 15.07
C THR A 233 4.34 -12.04 15.26
N THR A 234 5.32 -11.97 14.36
CA THR A 234 6.35 -10.94 14.31
C THR A 234 5.73 -9.55 14.19
N LEU A 235 4.79 -9.35 13.27
CA LEU A 235 4.14 -8.04 13.09
C LEU A 235 3.33 -7.61 14.31
N VAL A 236 2.59 -8.52 14.96
CA VAL A 236 1.81 -8.19 16.18
C VAL A 236 2.72 -7.80 17.34
N ASN A 237 3.90 -8.43 17.45
CA ASN A 237 4.87 -8.11 18.50
C ASN A 237 5.54 -6.75 18.27
N LEU A 238 5.85 -6.41 17.02
CA LEU A 238 6.48 -5.13 16.65
C LEU A 238 5.49 -3.96 16.59
N TYR A 239 4.24 -4.23 16.22
CA TYR A 239 3.21 -3.23 15.95
C TYR A 239 1.95 -3.52 16.80
N PRO A 240 1.87 -2.95 18.02
CA PRO A 240 0.82 -3.27 18.98
C PRO A 240 -0.59 -2.96 18.48
N ARG A 241 -1.55 -3.84 18.81
CA ARG A 241 -2.94 -3.77 18.32
C ARG A 241 -3.71 -2.52 18.76
N GLN A 242 -3.24 -1.84 19.80
CA GLN A 242 -3.79 -0.56 20.23
C GLN A 242 -3.56 0.53 19.18
N THR A 243 -2.53 0.39 18.34
CA THR A 243 -2.22 1.34 17.27
C THR A 243 -2.49 0.73 15.89
N TYR A 244 -2.27 -0.57 15.73
CA TYR A 244 -2.32 -1.26 14.44
C TYR A 244 -3.42 -2.31 14.41
N THR A 245 -4.48 -2.03 13.65
CA THR A 245 -5.56 -2.98 13.44
C THR A 245 -5.24 -3.82 12.20
N PHE A 246 -4.99 -5.12 12.39
CA PHE A 246 -4.85 -6.06 11.28
C PHE A 246 -6.22 -6.34 10.68
N GLU A 247 -6.31 -6.42 9.36
CA GLU A 247 -7.54 -6.88 8.71
C GLU A 247 -7.89 -8.32 9.12
N SER A 248 -9.09 -8.76 8.77
CA SER A 248 -9.56 -10.10 9.08
C SER A 248 -10.18 -10.73 7.82
N PRO A 249 -9.74 -11.93 7.41
CA PRO A 249 -8.63 -12.70 7.98
C PRO A 249 -7.26 -12.06 7.71
N PHE A 250 -6.26 -12.35 8.55
CA PHE A 250 -4.85 -12.02 8.31
C PHE A 250 -4.00 -13.29 8.54
N PRO A 251 -3.49 -13.93 7.47
CA PRO A 251 -2.75 -15.19 7.54
C PRO A 251 -1.44 -15.08 8.32
N GLU A 252 -1.04 -16.19 8.96
CA GLU A 252 0.20 -16.24 9.73
C GLU A 252 1.42 -16.02 8.84
N GLN A 253 1.59 -16.85 7.80
CA GLN A 253 2.64 -16.69 6.78
C GLN A 253 2.16 -15.78 5.65
N ASP A 254 3.08 -15.31 4.82
CA ASP A 254 2.75 -14.61 3.57
C ASP A 254 2.30 -15.61 2.51
N PRO A 255 1.00 -15.68 2.13
CA PRO A 255 0.53 -16.63 1.13
C PRO A 255 0.70 -16.10 -0.30
N LEU A 256 1.10 -14.84 -0.48
CA LEU A 256 1.14 -14.17 -1.79
C LEU A 256 2.55 -14.15 -2.39
N TRP A 257 3.58 -14.19 -1.55
CA TRP A 257 4.95 -14.19 -2.03
C TRP A 257 5.36 -15.57 -2.56
N ASP A 258 5.89 -15.59 -3.78
CA ASP A 258 6.41 -16.75 -4.46
C ASP A 258 7.78 -16.41 -5.08
N ALA A 259 8.76 -17.30 -5.00
CA ALA A 259 10.13 -17.03 -5.45
C ALA A 259 10.25 -16.90 -6.98
N ASP A 260 9.32 -17.50 -7.73
CA ASP A 260 9.36 -17.62 -9.18
C ASP A 260 8.29 -16.78 -9.90
N VAL A 261 7.27 -16.30 -9.17
CA VAL A 261 6.12 -15.57 -9.75
C VAL A 261 6.05 -14.14 -9.23
N ARG A 262 6.31 -13.15 -10.10
CA ARG A 262 6.10 -11.73 -9.80
C ARG A 262 4.67 -11.31 -10.11
N GLU A 263 4.08 -10.50 -9.24
CA GLU A 263 2.78 -9.89 -9.47
C GLU A 263 2.77 -9.00 -10.73
N SER A 264 1.70 -9.08 -11.54
CA SER A 264 1.53 -8.19 -12.70
C SER A 264 1.03 -6.80 -12.31
N SER A 265 1.39 -5.77 -13.07
CA SER A 265 0.88 -4.41 -12.83
C SER A 265 -0.65 -4.31 -12.94
N ALA A 266 -1.29 -5.14 -13.77
CA ALA A 266 -2.75 -5.20 -13.87
C ALA A 266 -3.39 -5.67 -12.56
N HIS A 267 -2.81 -6.68 -11.90
CA HIS A 267 -3.30 -7.16 -10.61
C HIS A 267 -3.10 -6.11 -9.49
N VAL A 268 -2.02 -5.31 -9.54
CA VAL A 268 -1.87 -4.17 -8.61
C VAL A 268 -3.00 -3.15 -8.78
N VAL A 269 -3.44 -2.88 -10.01
CA VAL A 269 -4.60 -2.01 -10.29
C VAL A 269 -5.88 -2.61 -9.70
N GLU A 270 -6.11 -3.91 -9.85
CA GLU A 270 -7.26 -4.62 -9.25
C GLU A 270 -7.26 -4.52 -7.70
N ARG A 271 -6.10 -4.65 -7.06
CA ARG A 271 -5.97 -4.44 -5.60
C ARG A 271 -6.26 -3.00 -5.19
N ALA A 272 -5.81 -2.03 -5.98
CA ALA A 272 -6.10 -0.61 -5.73
C ALA A 272 -7.61 -0.32 -5.88
N LEU A 273 -8.27 -0.90 -6.88
CA LEU A 273 -9.73 -0.83 -7.04
C LEU A 273 -10.46 -1.43 -5.84
N THR A 274 -9.98 -2.56 -5.30
CA THR A 274 -10.55 -3.14 -4.08
C THR A 274 -10.47 -2.19 -2.87
N ILE A 275 -9.36 -1.45 -2.74
CA ILE A 275 -9.22 -0.41 -1.71
C ILE A 275 -10.19 0.74 -1.95
N LEU A 276 -10.35 1.18 -3.20
CA LEU A 276 -11.29 2.22 -3.58
C LEU A 276 -12.74 1.80 -3.29
N ASP A 277 -13.15 0.58 -3.63
CA ASP A 277 -14.47 0.02 -3.31
C ASP A 277 -14.75 0.12 -1.81
N LYS A 278 -13.83 -0.38 -0.99
CA LYS A 278 -13.95 -0.36 0.47
C LYS A 278 -13.94 1.06 1.04
N ALA A 279 -13.07 1.92 0.51
CA ALA A 279 -13.00 3.32 0.91
C ALA A 279 -14.31 4.04 0.63
N PHE A 280 -14.90 3.87 -0.55
CA PHE A 280 -16.17 4.52 -0.93
C PHE A 280 -17.43 3.91 -0.32
N GLN A 281 -17.30 2.83 0.48
CA GLN A 281 -18.36 2.32 1.35
C GLN A 281 -18.34 2.95 2.75
N SER A 282 -17.23 3.55 3.19
CA SER A 282 -17.17 4.25 4.48
C SER A 282 -17.64 5.69 4.38
N SER A 283 -17.90 6.35 5.53
CA SER A 283 -18.21 7.78 5.60
C SER A 283 -16.98 8.70 5.58
N ASP A 284 -15.76 8.15 5.57
CA ASP A 284 -14.53 8.94 5.63
C ASP A 284 -14.28 9.71 4.33
N THR A 285 -14.14 11.03 4.39
CA THR A 285 -13.81 11.85 3.20
C THR A 285 -12.31 11.93 2.95
N TYR A 286 -11.50 12.01 4.01
CA TYR A 286 -10.05 12.20 3.93
C TYR A 286 -9.34 10.94 4.45
N ILE A 287 -8.60 10.28 3.57
CA ILE A 287 -8.01 8.96 3.82
C ILE A 287 -6.52 9.04 3.55
N SER A 288 -5.70 8.51 4.46
CA SER A 288 -4.25 8.35 4.24
C SER A 288 -3.95 6.90 3.90
N ILE A 289 -3.09 6.67 2.90
CA ILE A 289 -2.56 5.34 2.59
C ILE A 289 -1.03 5.42 2.58
N THR A 290 -0.36 4.74 3.51
CA THR A 290 1.11 4.60 3.51
C THR A 290 1.50 3.29 2.82
N ALA A 291 2.17 3.38 1.68
CA ALA A 291 2.42 2.27 0.78
C ALA A 291 3.75 2.44 0.01
N HIS A 292 3.79 1.96 -1.23
CA HIS A 292 5.01 1.74 -2.02
C HIS A 292 4.85 2.26 -3.45
N SER A 293 5.95 2.36 -4.18
CA SER A 293 5.97 2.91 -5.54
C SER A 293 5.08 2.16 -6.52
N GLY A 294 5.13 0.82 -6.54
CA GLY A 294 4.33 0.02 -7.45
C GLY A 294 2.84 0.12 -7.12
N PHE A 295 2.47 -0.01 -5.84
CA PHE A 295 1.09 0.17 -5.40
C PHE A 295 0.53 1.56 -5.74
N ILE A 296 1.28 2.64 -5.43
CA ILE A 296 0.82 4.01 -5.72
C ILE A 296 0.67 4.21 -7.23
N THR A 297 1.59 3.66 -8.04
CA THR A 297 1.45 3.69 -9.51
C THR A 297 0.18 2.97 -9.97
N GLY A 298 -0.11 1.80 -9.42
CA GLY A 298 -1.35 1.07 -9.70
C GLY A 298 -2.61 1.85 -9.26
N PHE A 299 -2.58 2.51 -8.11
CA PHE A 299 -3.67 3.36 -7.63
C PHE A 299 -3.92 4.55 -8.56
N LEU A 300 -2.87 5.27 -8.96
CA LEU A 300 -2.98 6.38 -9.90
C LEU A 300 -3.51 5.91 -11.26
N THR A 301 -3.07 4.74 -11.74
CA THR A 301 -3.58 4.11 -12.96
C THR A 301 -5.06 3.77 -12.84
N ALA A 302 -5.50 3.20 -11.70
CA ALA A 302 -6.89 2.81 -11.44
C ALA A 302 -7.87 3.99 -11.52
N ILE A 303 -7.41 5.20 -11.21
CA ILE A 303 -8.22 6.43 -11.25
C ILE A 303 -7.93 7.28 -12.50
N GLY A 304 -7.13 6.81 -13.46
CA GLY A 304 -6.77 7.58 -14.65
C GLY A 304 -5.98 8.87 -14.36
N HIS A 305 -5.26 8.93 -13.24
CA HIS A 305 -4.36 10.03 -12.93
C HIS A 305 -3.09 9.93 -13.79
N PRO A 306 -2.47 11.05 -14.23
CA PRO A 306 -1.19 11.01 -14.93
C PRO A 306 -0.10 10.22 -14.17
N LYS A 307 0.83 9.62 -14.90
CA LYS A 307 1.95 8.91 -14.27
C LYS A 307 2.76 9.89 -13.42
N TYR A 308 2.94 9.57 -12.14
CA TYR A 308 3.72 10.38 -11.22
C TYR A 308 4.72 9.50 -10.46
N SER A 309 6.02 9.79 -10.59
CA SER A 309 7.06 9.08 -9.84
C SER A 309 7.26 9.75 -8.49
N LEU A 310 6.67 9.16 -7.45
CA LEU A 310 6.74 9.68 -6.08
C LEU A 310 8.07 9.28 -5.41
N PRO A 311 8.91 10.24 -4.97
CA PRO A 311 10.14 9.92 -4.24
C PRO A 311 9.88 9.20 -2.91
N THR A 312 10.88 8.50 -2.37
CA THR A 312 10.81 7.88 -1.03
C THR A 312 10.49 8.92 0.03
N GLY A 313 9.57 8.60 0.94
CA GLY A 313 9.04 9.52 1.95
C GLY A 313 8.14 10.62 1.40
N GLY A 314 7.79 10.57 0.11
CA GLY A 314 6.93 11.55 -0.52
C GLY A 314 5.45 11.35 -0.22
N MET A 315 4.67 12.40 -0.47
CA MET A 315 3.21 12.42 -0.33
C MET A 315 2.55 13.00 -1.58
N ILE A 316 1.54 12.31 -2.11
CA ILE A 316 0.69 12.81 -3.20
C ILE A 316 -0.78 12.76 -2.77
N PRO A 317 -1.41 13.93 -2.56
CA PRO A 317 -2.85 14.02 -2.42
C PRO A 317 -3.53 13.87 -3.79
N VAL A 318 -4.67 13.17 -3.83
CA VAL A 318 -5.55 13.09 -5.01
C VAL A 318 -7.01 13.21 -4.60
N VAL A 319 -7.80 13.94 -5.39
CA VAL A 319 -9.26 13.93 -5.28
C VAL A 319 -9.79 12.86 -6.22
N VAL A 320 -10.58 11.91 -5.70
CA VAL A 320 -11.14 10.80 -6.47
C VAL A 320 -12.66 10.91 -6.49
N LYS A 321 -13.23 10.78 -7.68
CA LYS A 321 -14.65 10.64 -7.94
C LYS A 321 -14.99 9.17 -8.13
N VAL A 322 -16.06 8.71 -7.49
CA VAL A 322 -16.75 7.46 -7.87
C VAL A 322 -18.01 7.80 -8.63
N SER A 323 -18.33 7.01 -9.66
CA SER A 323 -19.63 7.02 -10.32
C SER A 323 -20.19 5.60 -10.39
N ARG A 324 -21.43 5.43 -9.93
CA ARG A 324 -22.18 4.18 -9.98
C ARG A 324 -23.36 4.36 -10.93
N THR A 325 -23.32 3.67 -12.06
CA THR A 325 -24.39 3.72 -13.06
C THR A 325 -25.08 2.37 -13.13
N SER A 326 -26.41 2.37 -13.14
CA SER A 326 -27.17 1.14 -13.35
C SER A 326 -26.84 0.61 -14.74
N SER A 327 -26.41 -0.66 -14.83
CA SER A 327 -26.27 -1.36 -16.11
C SER A 327 -27.62 -1.67 -16.72
#